data_AF-A0A520QF84-F1
#
_entry.id   AF-A0A520QF84-F1
#
_cell.length_a   1.000
_cell.length_b   1.000
_cell.length_c   1.000
_cell.angle_alpha   90.00
_cell.angle_beta   90.00
_cell.angle_gamma   90.00
#
_symmetry.space_group_name_H-M   'P 1'
#
loop_
_entity.id
_entity.type
_entity.pdbx_description
1 polymer ?
#
loop_
_entity_poly.entity_id
_entity_poly.type
_entity_poly.pdbx_seq_one_letter_code
_entity_poly.pdbx_strand_id
1 'polypeptide(L)'
;MQGLTQITTLSLTLFSTPLWADVHHVAPGQSIQAAVDAAADGDEIVLDSGLYVETVEVMLKNISIRGAGSDSTVWEPASGAMLESTFSNLVVEGIAFEHGTGASTAGSTRGGALFIQSSTIEVYDCSFYNNRSAGGGAVYLSNADAVVSGCRFDENYLTTGNTGGTTIFSNYATLDVYDSTFEENGWGGSGFAYGTVQVNNGYLYAANCYFNHNQSSATGFGLVNSSGVAGHCTFVDSVFHGNLIYDSSFKLLDSVFLSDQEAPVENANRIFDTGSVEVAGCVLPTESEVLESTSTMPGALNVVRWAPSFEVVNGYLVPQIDTAIATIAGSADNLYSPSSIVAPITDLHGELRDTPRSIGAIETTGAPAPSCPTDVDHNNRTDYMDLIAVLTQWGVADEPRSEDFNQDGFVDLNDLTTVLSNWGPCS
;
A
#
# COMPACT_ATOMS: atom_id res chain seq x y z
N MET A 1 23.56 78.30 -6.50
CA MET A 1 22.72 77.09 -6.35
C MET A 1 23.16 76.07 -7.37
N GLN A 2 24.05 75.15 -6.99
CA GLN A 2 24.31 73.91 -7.72
C GLN A 2 24.17 72.79 -6.67
N GLY A 3 23.09 72.02 -6.76
CA GLY A 3 22.81 70.90 -5.87
C GLY A 3 23.54 69.66 -6.38
N LEU A 4 24.39 69.08 -5.54
CA LEU A 4 24.92 67.73 -5.72
C LEU A 4 23.91 66.74 -5.13
N THR A 5 23.28 65.93 -5.97
CA THR A 5 22.54 64.74 -5.55
C THR A 5 23.51 63.55 -5.45
N GLN A 6 23.79 63.09 -4.23
CA GLN A 6 24.45 61.79 -4.01
C GLN A 6 23.44 60.68 -4.26
N ILE A 7 23.75 59.81 -5.23
CA ILE A 7 23.05 58.53 -5.42
C ILE A 7 23.90 57.48 -4.71
N THR A 8 23.44 57.00 -3.56
CA THR A 8 23.98 55.81 -2.91
C THR A 8 23.38 54.58 -3.56
N THR A 9 24.18 53.85 -4.35
CA THR A 9 23.82 52.56 -4.91
C THR A 9 23.95 51.49 -3.82
N LEU A 10 22.82 50.95 -3.36
CA LEU A 10 22.79 49.78 -2.47
C LEU A 10 23.01 48.53 -3.33
N SER A 11 24.22 47.95 -3.25
CA SER A 11 24.50 46.67 -3.92
C SER A 11 24.01 45.54 -3.03
N LEU A 12 22.87 44.94 -3.38
CA LEU A 12 22.36 43.73 -2.74
C LEU A 12 23.12 42.53 -3.30
N THR A 13 24.17 42.09 -2.60
CA THR A 13 24.80 40.80 -2.89
C THR A 13 23.91 39.69 -2.35
N LEU A 14 23.11 39.09 -3.23
CA LEU A 14 22.47 37.79 -2.98
C LEU A 14 23.58 36.74 -2.91
N PHE A 15 23.91 36.30 -1.70
CA PHE A 15 24.63 35.04 -1.52
C PHE A 15 23.62 33.93 -1.79
N SER A 16 23.64 33.34 -2.99
CA SER A 16 23.02 32.02 -3.16
C SER A 16 23.90 31.03 -2.41
N THR A 17 23.49 30.64 -1.21
CA THR A 17 24.01 29.41 -0.61
C THR A 17 23.68 28.28 -1.58
N PRO A 18 24.61 27.35 -1.86
CA PRO A 18 24.24 26.14 -2.58
C PRO A 18 23.07 25.48 -1.83
N LEU A 19 21.93 25.28 -2.50
CA LEU A 19 20.78 24.54 -1.96
C LEU A 19 21.22 23.07 -1.85
N TRP A 20 21.79 22.71 -0.72
CA TRP A 20 21.87 21.32 -0.31
C TRP A 20 20.76 21.15 0.71
N ALA A 21 19.94 20.12 0.54
CA ALA A 21 18.99 19.69 1.55
C ALA A 21 19.72 19.56 2.90
N ASP A 22 19.25 20.26 3.93
CA ASP A 22 19.75 20.10 5.28
C ASP A 22 19.01 18.95 5.97
N VAL A 23 19.65 18.39 7.01
CA VAL A 23 19.07 17.29 7.80
C VAL A 23 18.85 17.77 9.22
N HIS A 24 17.59 17.79 9.65
CA HIS A 24 17.18 18.17 10.99
C HIS A 24 16.91 16.92 11.82
N HIS A 25 17.82 16.60 12.73
CA HIS A 25 17.65 15.47 13.66
C HIS A 25 16.75 15.87 14.84
N VAL A 26 15.77 15.04 15.12
CA VAL A 26 14.83 15.18 16.23
C VAL A 26 14.89 13.91 17.06
N ALA A 27 15.25 14.05 18.34
CA ALA A 27 15.21 12.99 19.33
C ALA A 27 13.90 13.05 20.13
N PRO A 28 13.46 11.94 20.77
CA PRO A 28 12.27 11.94 21.60
C PRO A 28 12.29 13.04 22.67
N GLY A 29 11.20 13.80 22.77
CA GLY A 29 11.06 14.97 23.66
C GLY A 29 11.53 16.30 23.06
N GLN A 30 12.14 16.29 21.87
CA GLN A 30 12.27 17.47 21.03
C GLN A 30 11.00 17.64 20.18
N SER A 31 10.78 18.86 19.65
CA SER A 31 9.60 19.17 18.84
C SER A 31 9.89 18.92 17.36
N ILE A 32 9.07 18.10 16.74
CA ILE A 32 9.05 17.89 15.30
C ILE A 32 8.60 19.19 14.62
N GLN A 33 7.62 19.91 15.18
CA GLN A 33 7.17 21.19 14.62
C GLN A 33 8.31 22.21 14.56
N ALA A 34 9.16 22.28 15.59
CA ALA A 34 10.30 23.20 15.58
C ALA A 34 11.31 22.89 14.45
N ALA A 35 11.52 21.61 14.14
CA ALA A 35 12.36 21.19 13.03
C ALA A 35 11.70 21.52 11.68
N VAL A 36 10.40 21.24 11.53
CA VAL A 36 9.59 21.63 10.35
C VAL A 36 9.62 23.14 10.13
N ASP A 37 9.47 23.94 11.18
CA ASP A 37 9.49 25.40 11.11
C ASP A 37 10.84 25.93 10.60
N ALA A 38 11.94 25.31 11.05
CA ALA A 38 13.30 25.65 10.66
C ALA A 38 13.68 25.17 9.25
N ALA A 39 13.04 24.12 8.76
CA ALA A 39 13.35 23.51 7.48
C ALA A 39 13.05 24.41 6.26
N ALA A 40 13.94 24.36 5.27
CA ALA A 40 13.72 24.90 3.94
C ALA A 40 13.20 23.80 2.99
N ASP A 41 12.76 24.20 1.79
CA ASP A 41 12.38 23.25 0.75
C ASP A 41 13.56 22.35 0.37
N GLY A 42 13.31 21.04 0.34
CA GLY A 42 14.28 19.98 0.08
C GLY A 42 14.85 19.35 1.34
N ASP A 43 14.68 19.96 2.52
CA ASP A 43 15.24 19.43 3.77
C ASP A 43 14.56 18.15 4.24
N GLU A 44 15.30 17.38 5.04
CA GLU A 44 14.85 16.14 5.68
C GLU A 44 14.75 16.33 7.20
N ILE A 45 13.63 15.88 7.77
CA ILE A 45 13.43 15.76 9.22
C ILE A 45 13.66 14.29 9.59
N VAL A 46 14.72 14.00 10.35
CA VAL A 46 15.05 12.63 10.77
C VAL A 46 14.65 12.45 12.23
N LEU A 47 13.72 11.52 12.48
CA LEU A 47 13.27 11.14 13.81
C LEU A 47 14.09 9.95 14.30
N ASP A 48 14.80 10.13 15.42
CA ASP A 48 15.46 9.02 16.10
C ASP A 48 14.39 8.02 16.62
N SER A 49 14.80 6.78 16.91
CA SER A 49 13.90 5.80 17.54
C SER A 49 13.34 6.32 18.86
N GLY A 50 12.03 6.13 19.06
CA GLY A 50 11.31 6.45 20.28
C GLY A 50 9.91 6.99 20.01
N LEU A 51 9.31 7.56 21.07
CA LEU A 51 7.94 8.06 21.07
C LEU A 51 7.91 9.59 20.89
N TYR A 52 7.10 10.05 19.95
CA TYR A 52 6.80 11.45 19.69
C TYR A 52 5.31 11.71 19.92
N VAL A 53 4.98 12.58 20.88
CA VAL A 53 3.58 12.93 21.19
C VAL A 53 3.33 14.37 20.78
N GLU A 54 2.92 14.58 19.54
CA GLU A 54 2.80 15.91 18.93
C GLU A 54 1.80 15.88 17.76
N THR A 55 1.23 17.03 17.44
CA THR A 55 0.50 17.26 16.19
C THR A 55 1.28 18.30 15.40
N VAL A 56 1.68 17.96 14.18
CA VAL A 56 2.52 18.80 13.32
C VAL A 56 1.73 19.29 12.12
N GLU A 57 1.87 20.58 11.83
CA GLU A 57 1.32 21.24 10.66
C GLU A 57 2.45 21.61 9.69
N VAL A 58 2.30 21.18 8.44
CA VAL A 58 3.23 21.51 7.36
C VAL A 58 2.49 22.31 6.29
N MET A 59 2.86 23.59 6.14
CA MET A 59 2.23 24.50 5.19
C MET A 59 3.25 25.10 4.23
N LEU A 60 2.97 25.01 2.92
CA LEU A 60 3.77 25.62 1.85
C LEU A 60 5.25 25.18 1.88
N LYS A 61 5.49 23.88 2.09
CA LYS A 61 6.83 23.30 2.18
C LYS A 61 6.98 22.01 1.36
N ASN A 62 8.19 21.77 0.89
CA ASN A 62 8.59 20.53 0.23
C ASN A 62 9.65 19.84 1.09
N ILE A 63 9.28 18.85 1.92
CA ILE A 63 10.22 18.24 2.88
C ILE A 63 9.98 16.73 2.99
N SER A 64 10.99 16.01 3.47
CA SER A 64 10.85 14.61 3.89
C SER A 64 10.86 14.47 5.41
N ILE A 65 10.12 13.49 5.93
CA ILE A 65 10.11 13.12 7.34
C ILE A 65 10.37 11.61 7.43
N ARG A 66 11.51 11.21 7.98
CA ARG A 66 11.92 9.82 8.05
C ARG A 66 12.16 9.38 9.48
N GLY A 67 11.53 8.27 9.88
CA GLY A 67 11.81 7.58 11.13
C GLY A 67 12.97 6.60 11.03
N ALA A 68 13.36 6.02 12.16
CA ALA A 68 14.36 4.95 12.22
C ALA A 68 13.80 3.58 11.78
N GLY A 69 12.52 3.52 11.39
CA GLY A 69 11.75 2.32 11.05
C GLY A 69 10.45 2.27 11.84
N SER A 70 9.36 1.81 11.23
CA SER A 70 8.03 1.81 11.84
C SER A 70 7.94 0.97 13.12
N ASP A 71 8.79 -0.04 13.29
CA ASP A 71 8.90 -0.81 14.54
C ASP A 71 9.58 -0.05 15.70
N SER A 72 10.19 1.10 15.42
CA SER A 72 11.09 1.79 16.37
C SER A 72 10.82 3.29 16.54
N THR A 73 10.09 3.92 15.62
CA THR A 73 9.68 5.33 15.69
C THR A 73 8.16 5.41 15.75
N VAL A 74 7.63 5.68 16.94
CA VAL A 74 6.19 5.80 17.20
C VAL A 74 5.83 7.27 17.32
N TRP A 75 4.85 7.69 16.54
CA TRP A 75 4.22 8.99 16.62
C TRP A 75 2.79 8.80 17.12
N GLU A 76 2.43 9.51 18.18
CA GLU A 76 1.06 9.63 18.70
C GLU A 76 0.61 11.10 18.67
N PRO A 77 -0.70 11.37 18.51
CA PRO A 77 -1.19 12.73 18.47
C PRO A 77 -1.15 13.38 19.87
N ALA A 78 -0.81 14.68 19.92
CA ALA A 78 -1.17 15.49 21.09
C ALA A 78 -2.70 15.73 21.14
N SER A 79 -3.32 15.92 19.97
CA SER A 79 -4.77 15.95 19.78
C SER A 79 -5.13 15.82 18.30
N GLY A 80 -6.16 15.04 17.94
CA GLY A 80 -6.60 14.96 16.55
C GLY A 80 -5.66 14.14 15.67
N ALA A 81 -5.24 14.71 14.53
CA ALA A 81 -4.27 14.09 13.62
C ALA A 81 -2.83 14.29 14.11
N MET A 82 -1.91 13.44 13.66
CA MET A 82 -0.48 13.55 13.94
C MET A 82 0.21 14.47 12.95
N LEU A 83 -0.12 14.33 11.67
CA LEU A 83 0.43 15.16 10.60
C LEU A 83 -0.70 15.78 9.77
N GLU A 84 -0.70 17.10 9.72
CA GLU A 84 -1.59 17.89 8.90
C GLU A 84 -0.77 18.65 7.85
N SER A 85 -1.17 18.56 6.58
CA SER A 85 -0.41 19.17 5.48
C SER A 85 -1.32 19.98 4.56
N THR A 86 -0.87 21.17 4.16
CA THR A 86 -1.62 22.05 3.26
C THR A 86 -0.70 22.81 2.29
N PHE A 87 -0.97 22.69 0.99
CA PHE A 87 -0.16 23.28 -0.09
C PHE A 87 1.33 22.86 -0.06
N SER A 88 1.60 21.60 0.28
CA SER A 88 2.95 21.06 0.49
C SER A 88 3.19 19.80 -0.36
N ASN A 89 4.45 19.39 -0.51
CA ASN A 89 4.82 18.09 -1.06
C ASN A 89 5.67 17.34 -0.02
N LEU A 90 5.18 16.19 0.45
CA LEU A 90 5.79 15.47 1.55
C LEU A 90 6.23 14.07 1.14
N VAL A 91 7.36 13.62 1.70
CA VAL A 91 7.73 12.20 1.74
C VAL A 91 7.77 11.80 3.21
N VAL A 92 7.09 10.71 3.56
CA VAL A 92 7.02 10.19 4.93
C VAL A 92 7.42 8.73 4.93
N GLU A 93 8.42 8.37 5.72
CA GLU A 93 9.01 7.03 5.66
C GLU A 93 9.29 6.45 7.05
N GLY A 94 9.00 5.16 7.26
CA GLY A 94 9.50 4.40 8.40
C GLY A 94 8.98 4.87 9.76
N ILE A 95 7.69 5.22 9.86
CA ILE A 95 7.05 5.73 11.08
C ILE A 95 5.79 4.92 11.41
N ALA A 96 5.60 4.60 12.69
CA ALA A 96 4.32 4.12 13.22
C ALA A 96 3.46 5.30 13.68
N PHE A 97 2.29 5.47 13.06
CA PHE A 97 1.27 6.43 13.46
C PHE A 97 0.19 5.73 14.28
N GLU A 98 0.12 6.04 15.58
CA GLU A 98 -0.77 5.33 16.50
C GLU A 98 -1.80 6.23 17.18
N HIS A 99 -2.98 5.67 17.44
CA HIS A 99 -4.01 6.26 18.30
C HIS A 99 -4.52 7.64 17.86
N GLY A 100 -4.36 7.97 16.57
CA GLY A 100 -4.91 9.13 15.91
C GLY A 100 -6.42 9.27 16.13
N THR A 101 -6.92 10.47 16.42
CA THR A 101 -8.37 10.68 16.67
C THR A 101 -9.02 11.69 15.74
N GLY A 102 -8.26 12.27 14.80
CA GLY A 102 -8.73 13.17 13.73
C GLY A 102 -9.93 14.04 14.12
N ALA A 103 -9.70 15.12 14.88
CA ALA A 103 -10.79 15.90 15.44
C ALA A 103 -11.48 16.77 14.36
N SER A 104 -12.81 16.73 14.30
CA SER A 104 -13.63 17.63 13.47
C SER A 104 -13.58 19.06 14.02
N THR A 105 -12.56 19.83 13.67
CA THR A 105 -12.56 21.27 13.96
C THR A 105 -13.39 22.00 12.91
N ALA A 106 -14.38 22.78 13.36
CA ALA A 106 -15.21 23.64 12.51
C ALA A 106 -15.98 22.94 11.36
N GLY A 107 -16.33 21.66 11.51
CA GLY A 107 -17.16 20.93 10.53
C GLY A 107 -16.40 20.35 9.33
N SER A 108 -15.07 20.41 9.33
CA SER A 108 -14.24 19.66 8.38
C SER A 108 -13.81 18.34 9.03
N THR A 109 -14.10 17.22 8.37
CA THR A 109 -13.62 15.89 8.78
C THR A 109 -12.12 15.77 8.49
N ARG A 110 -11.36 15.11 9.35
CA ARG A 110 -9.92 14.84 9.18
C ARG A 110 -9.67 13.33 9.16
N GLY A 111 -8.47 12.89 8.81
CA GLY A 111 -8.02 11.51 9.04
C GLY A 111 -7.54 11.35 10.49
N GLY A 112 -7.55 10.13 11.01
CA GLY A 112 -7.09 9.87 12.38
C GLY A 112 -5.61 10.19 12.58
N ALA A 113 -4.76 9.75 11.66
CA ALA A 113 -3.32 9.96 11.65
C ALA A 113 -2.91 11.12 10.74
N LEU A 114 -3.31 11.07 9.47
CA LEU A 114 -2.89 12.02 8.45
C LEU A 114 -4.09 12.78 7.90
N PHE A 115 -3.94 14.09 7.78
CA PHE A 115 -4.86 14.94 7.03
C PHE A 115 -4.09 15.78 6.01
N ILE A 116 -4.25 15.45 4.73
CA ILE A 116 -3.48 16.04 3.64
C ILE A 116 -4.45 16.77 2.73
N GLN A 117 -4.24 18.08 2.56
CA GLN A 117 -5.13 18.94 1.79
C GLN A 117 -4.37 19.73 0.74
N SER A 118 -4.86 19.76 -0.52
CA SER A 118 -4.25 20.56 -1.59
C SER A 118 -2.73 20.35 -1.72
N SER A 119 -2.27 19.12 -1.52
CA SER A 119 -0.86 18.75 -1.33
C SER A 119 -0.55 17.46 -2.11
N THR A 120 0.72 17.05 -2.15
CA THR A 120 1.08 15.68 -2.51
C THR A 120 1.78 14.99 -1.34
N ILE A 121 1.60 13.68 -1.23
CA ILE A 121 2.29 12.90 -0.20
C ILE A 121 2.73 11.53 -0.73
N GLU A 122 3.94 11.13 -0.40
CA GLU A 122 4.43 9.76 -0.57
C GLU A 122 4.65 9.17 0.83
N VAL A 123 4.06 8.00 1.09
CA VAL A 123 4.14 7.30 2.38
C VAL A 123 4.73 5.92 2.16
N TYR A 124 5.90 5.67 2.76
CA TYR A 124 6.68 4.45 2.59
C TYR A 124 6.94 3.76 3.92
N ASP A 125 6.82 2.43 3.96
CA ASP A 125 7.28 1.60 5.10
C ASP A 125 6.75 2.05 6.47
N CYS A 126 5.55 2.63 6.48
CA CYS A 126 4.89 3.15 7.67
C CYS A 126 3.84 2.16 8.19
N SER A 127 3.56 2.23 9.49
CA SER A 127 2.42 1.53 10.08
C SER A 127 1.39 2.53 10.61
N PHE A 128 0.12 2.16 10.50
CA PHE A 128 -1.02 2.91 11.00
C PHE A 128 -1.81 2.00 11.92
N TYR A 129 -1.73 2.24 13.22
CA TYR A 129 -2.37 1.39 14.21
C TYR A 129 -3.41 2.16 15.02
N ASN A 130 -4.61 1.58 15.13
CA ASN A 130 -5.65 2.07 16.03
C ASN A 130 -6.05 3.55 15.82
N ASN A 131 -5.94 4.04 14.58
CA ASN A 131 -6.36 5.38 14.24
C ASN A 131 -7.86 5.43 13.97
N ARG A 132 -8.49 6.50 14.42
CA ARG A 132 -9.93 6.63 14.47
C ARG A 132 -10.38 8.01 14.04
N SER A 133 -11.21 8.13 13.01
CA SER A 133 -11.81 9.43 12.67
C SER A 133 -13.11 9.31 11.89
N ALA A 134 -13.67 10.45 11.52
CA ALA A 134 -14.87 10.63 10.72
C ALA A 134 -14.58 10.78 9.21
N GLY A 135 -13.34 11.11 8.84
CA GLY A 135 -12.93 11.38 7.46
C GLY A 135 -11.99 10.33 6.86
N GLY A 136 -12.02 9.09 7.34
CA GLY A 136 -10.97 8.09 7.12
C GLY A 136 -10.34 7.70 8.46
N GLY A 137 -10.36 6.42 8.83
CA GLY A 137 -9.87 5.98 10.15
C GLY A 137 -8.43 6.42 10.41
N ALA A 138 -7.55 6.26 9.42
CA ALA A 138 -6.14 6.67 9.48
C ALA A 138 -5.85 7.90 8.61
N VAL A 139 -6.18 7.85 7.33
CA VAL A 139 -5.72 8.84 6.35
C VAL A 139 -6.89 9.52 5.66
N TYR A 140 -6.86 10.84 5.59
CA TYR A 140 -7.75 11.62 4.74
C TYR A 140 -6.97 12.50 3.77
N LEU A 141 -7.20 12.30 2.48
CA LEU A 141 -6.68 13.10 1.38
C LEU A 141 -7.82 13.94 0.78
N SER A 142 -7.64 15.26 0.77
CA SER A 142 -8.61 16.21 0.22
C SER A 142 -7.96 17.07 -0.85
N ASN A 143 -8.30 16.82 -2.12
CA ASN A 143 -7.63 17.42 -3.26
C ASN A 143 -6.09 17.21 -3.17
N ALA A 144 -5.68 16.00 -2.80
CA ALA A 144 -4.29 15.67 -2.55
C ALA A 144 -3.92 14.30 -3.12
N ASP A 145 -3.02 14.29 -4.09
CA ASP A 145 -2.53 13.05 -4.69
C ASP A 145 -1.60 12.33 -3.70
N ALA A 146 -1.67 11.00 -3.65
CA ALA A 146 -0.86 10.22 -2.74
C ALA A 146 -0.34 8.91 -3.33
N VAL A 147 0.86 8.54 -2.89
CA VAL A 147 1.42 7.20 -3.02
C VAL A 147 1.55 6.59 -1.63
N VAL A 148 1.04 5.37 -1.46
CA VAL A 148 1.17 4.58 -0.22
C VAL A 148 1.79 3.24 -0.59
N SER A 149 2.98 2.94 -0.08
CA SER A 149 3.71 1.72 -0.44
C SER A 149 4.43 1.12 0.76
N GLY A 150 4.50 -0.21 0.84
CA GLY A 150 5.14 -0.90 1.97
C GLY A 150 4.44 -0.66 3.31
N CYS A 151 3.18 -0.21 3.30
CA CYS A 151 2.52 0.27 4.51
C CYS A 151 1.62 -0.81 5.14
N ARG A 152 1.52 -0.78 6.47
CA ARG A 152 0.60 -1.64 7.23
C ARG A 152 -0.49 -0.82 7.90
N PHE A 153 -1.74 -1.15 7.65
CA PHE A 153 -2.90 -0.56 8.31
C PHE A 153 -3.59 -1.61 9.17
N ASP A 154 -3.55 -1.43 10.49
CA ASP A 154 -4.09 -2.38 11.45
C ASP A 154 -5.04 -1.72 12.45
N GLU A 155 -6.18 -2.35 12.69
CA GLU A 155 -7.21 -1.89 13.64
C GLU A 155 -7.60 -0.40 13.48
N ASN A 156 -7.67 0.15 12.26
CA ASN A 156 -8.12 1.53 12.07
C ASN A 156 -9.63 1.59 11.86
N TYR A 157 -10.27 2.61 12.42
CA TYR A 157 -11.73 2.68 12.49
C TYR A 157 -12.33 3.99 12.03
N LEU A 158 -13.35 3.91 11.18
CA LEU A 158 -14.29 5.01 11.00
C LEU A 158 -15.21 5.06 12.25
N THR A 159 -15.27 6.21 12.93
CA THR A 159 -16.01 6.34 14.21
C THR A 159 -17.42 6.86 14.04
N THR A 160 -17.58 7.96 13.31
CA THR A 160 -18.88 8.61 13.05
C THR A 160 -18.80 9.33 11.71
N GLY A 161 -19.77 9.16 10.82
CA GLY A 161 -19.74 9.81 9.51
C GLY A 161 -20.72 9.17 8.56
N ASN A 162 -21.44 9.98 7.77
CA ASN A 162 -22.37 9.45 6.78
C ASN A 162 -21.63 8.80 5.60
N THR A 163 -20.34 9.10 5.41
CA THR A 163 -19.50 8.68 4.26
C THR A 163 -18.00 8.73 4.64
N GLY A 164 -17.21 7.68 4.32
CA GLY A 164 -15.74 7.68 4.46
C GLY A 164 -15.13 6.27 4.35
N GLY A 165 -13.85 6.16 3.99
CA GLY A 165 -13.14 4.86 4.02
C GLY A 165 -12.85 4.44 5.46
N THR A 166 -12.80 3.14 5.78
CA THR A 166 -12.49 2.72 7.15
C THR A 166 -11.06 3.03 7.55
N THR A 167 -10.13 2.98 6.60
CA THR A 167 -8.72 3.36 6.78
C THR A 167 -8.36 4.61 6.01
N ILE A 168 -8.46 4.57 4.69
CA ILE A 168 -8.04 5.65 3.79
C ILE A 168 -9.27 6.22 3.12
N PHE A 169 -9.43 7.54 3.19
CA PHE A 169 -10.37 8.27 2.37
C PHE A 169 -9.62 9.24 1.47
N SER A 170 -9.84 9.14 0.16
CA SER A 170 -9.32 10.05 -0.85
C SER A 170 -10.46 10.74 -1.57
N ASN A 171 -10.38 12.06 -1.71
CA ASN A 171 -11.43 12.85 -2.35
C ASN A 171 -10.81 13.89 -3.29
N TYR A 172 -11.24 13.90 -4.55
CA TYR A 172 -10.70 14.75 -5.62
C TYR A 172 -9.20 14.55 -5.85
N ALA A 173 -8.75 13.29 -5.87
CA ALA A 173 -7.34 12.96 -5.97
C ALA A 173 -7.08 11.62 -6.65
N THR A 174 -5.84 11.44 -7.09
CA THR A 174 -5.27 10.14 -7.43
C THR A 174 -4.69 9.50 -6.17
N LEU A 175 -5.05 8.25 -5.92
CA LEU A 175 -4.47 7.46 -4.85
C LEU A 175 -3.87 6.19 -5.46
N ASP A 176 -2.56 6.05 -5.28
CA ASP A 176 -1.84 4.85 -5.63
C ASP A 176 -1.46 4.08 -4.35
N VAL A 177 -1.81 2.80 -4.28
CA VAL A 177 -1.52 1.91 -3.15
C VAL A 177 -0.81 0.67 -3.65
N TYR A 178 0.39 0.41 -3.14
CA TYR A 178 1.21 -0.73 -3.53
C TYR A 178 1.68 -1.48 -2.30
N ASP A 179 1.92 -2.78 -2.41
CA ASP A 179 2.72 -3.54 -1.44
C ASP A 179 2.31 -3.30 0.01
N SER A 180 0.99 -3.24 0.27
CA SER A 180 0.46 -2.80 1.56
C SER A 180 -0.54 -3.80 2.13
N THR A 181 -0.59 -3.89 3.46
CA THR A 181 -1.55 -4.75 4.17
C THR A 181 -2.58 -3.95 4.93
N PHE A 182 -3.80 -4.47 4.94
CA PHE A 182 -4.95 -3.92 5.64
C PHE A 182 -5.55 -5.04 6.48
N GLU A 183 -5.42 -4.97 7.79
CA GLU A 183 -5.84 -5.99 8.75
C GLU A 183 -6.81 -5.41 9.77
N GLU A 184 -7.92 -6.12 10.01
CA GLU A 184 -8.87 -5.82 11.11
C GLU A 184 -9.39 -4.36 11.12
N ASN A 185 -9.34 -3.68 9.98
CA ASN A 185 -9.81 -2.31 9.87
C ASN A 185 -11.32 -2.33 9.72
N GLY A 186 -11.99 -1.41 10.41
CA GLY A 186 -13.42 -1.54 10.60
C GLY A 186 -14.18 -0.23 10.72
N TRP A 187 -15.44 -0.36 11.10
CA TRP A 187 -16.30 0.76 11.40
C TRP A 187 -16.96 0.54 12.75
N GLY A 188 -16.75 1.47 13.67
CA GLY A 188 -17.06 1.32 15.10
C GLY A 188 -18.32 2.04 15.59
N GLY A 189 -19.19 2.56 14.70
CA GLY A 189 -20.26 3.49 15.10
C GLY A 189 -21.52 3.51 14.23
N SER A 190 -22.14 4.69 14.05
CA SER A 190 -23.30 4.95 13.18
C SER A 190 -22.87 5.74 11.93
N GLY A 191 -23.40 5.41 10.74
CA GLY A 191 -22.76 5.79 9.46
C GLY A 191 -22.72 4.71 8.36
N PHE A 192 -22.01 5.01 7.26
CA PHE A 192 -21.69 4.09 6.15
C PHE A 192 -20.22 4.28 5.74
N ALA A 193 -19.48 3.18 5.61
CA ALA A 193 -18.12 3.17 5.07
C ALA A 193 -18.09 2.50 3.69
N TYR A 194 -17.78 3.25 2.63
CA TYR A 194 -17.89 2.70 1.26
C TYR A 194 -16.74 1.75 0.89
N GLY A 195 -15.73 1.62 1.73
CA GLY A 195 -14.72 0.57 1.64
C GLY A 195 -13.62 0.73 2.66
N THR A 196 -12.68 -0.20 2.68
CA THR A 196 -11.44 -0.06 3.47
C THR A 196 -10.65 1.14 2.97
N VAL A 197 -10.36 1.15 1.67
CA VAL A 197 -9.83 2.29 0.94
C VAL A 197 -10.94 2.89 0.08
N GLN A 198 -11.31 4.15 0.33
CA GLN A 198 -12.32 4.86 -0.44
C GLN A 198 -11.71 5.97 -1.31
N VAL A 199 -12.11 6.05 -2.57
CA VAL A 199 -11.80 7.15 -3.49
C VAL A 199 -13.08 7.79 -4.03
N ASN A 200 -13.17 9.11 -3.91
CA ASN A 200 -14.28 9.92 -4.41
C ASN A 200 -13.79 10.95 -5.44
N ASN A 201 -14.52 11.10 -6.54
CA ASN A 201 -14.21 12.05 -7.62
C ASN A 201 -12.74 11.98 -8.09
N GLY A 202 -12.18 10.78 -8.14
CA GLY A 202 -10.74 10.57 -8.29
C GLY A 202 -10.39 9.29 -9.05
N TYR A 203 -9.13 8.88 -8.90
CA TYR A 203 -8.63 7.65 -9.48
C TYR A 203 -7.93 6.78 -8.44
N LEU A 204 -8.24 5.49 -8.42
CA LEU A 204 -7.55 4.49 -7.60
C LEU A 204 -6.65 3.63 -8.48
N TYR A 205 -5.38 3.51 -8.10
CA TYR A 205 -4.52 2.44 -8.54
C TYR A 205 -4.12 1.61 -7.32
N ALA A 206 -4.44 0.31 -7.30
CA ALA A 206 -4.03 -0.57 -6.22
C ALA A 206 -3.34 -1.82 -6.77
N ALA A 207 -2.16 -2.15 -6.27
CA ALA A 207 -1.45 -3.36 -6.68
C ALA A 207 -0.82 -4.07 -5.49
N ASN A 208 -0.77 -5.40 -5.55
CA ASN A 208 -0.04 -6.20 -4.57
C ASN A 208 -0.46 -5.93 -3.11
N CYS A 209 -1.77 -5.84 -2.86
CA CYS A 209 -2.31 -5.50 -1.53
C CYS A 209 -3.03 -6.68 -0.87
N TYR A 210 -2.88 -6.84 0.43
CA TYR A 210 -3.51 -7.90 1.21
C TYR A 210 -4.54 -7.33 2.20
N PHE A 211 -5.80 -7.72 2.06
CA PHE A 211 -6.92 -7.29 2.89
C PHE A 211 -7.41 -8.47 3.72
N ASN A 212 -7.28 -8.38 5.05
CA ASN A 212 -7.62 -9.43 5.98
C ASN A 212 -8.62 -8.94 7.03
N HIS A 213 -9.75 -9.63 7.16
CA HIS A 213 -10.76 -9.36 8.20
C HIS A 213 -11.22 -7.89 8.27
N ASN A 214 -11.17 -7.16 7.15
CA ASN A 214 -11.64 -5.78 7.13
C ASN A 214 -13.16 -5.75 7.05
N GLN A 215 -13.76 -4.80 7.77
CA GLN A 215 -15.21 -4.64 7.84
C GLN A 215 -15.62 -3.26 7.32
N SER A 216 -16.36 -3.22 6.21
CA SER A 216 -16.94 -1.99 5.66
C SER A 216 -18.36 -2.21 5.16
N SER A 217 -19.11 -1.11 4.98
CA SER A 217 -20.43 -1.18 4.35
C SER A 217 -20.38 -1.24 2.81
N ALA A 218 -19.29 -1.76 2.25
CA ALA A 218 -19.03 -2.02 0.82
C ALA A 218 -17.66 -2.74 0.68
N THR A 219 -17.05 -2.84 -0.52
CA THR A 219 -15.85 -3.68 -0.80
C THR A 219 -14.54 -3.19 -0.16
N GLY A 220 -13.44 -3.95 -0.29
CA GLY A 220 -12.10 -3.48 0.14
C GLY A 220 -11.73 -2.14 -0.49
N PHE A 221 -12.29 -1.88 -1.68
CA PHE A 221 -12.25 -0.58 -2.36
C PHE A 221 -13.65 0.03 -2.52
N GLY A 222 -13.81 1.29 -2.10
CA GLY A 222 -15.02 2.07 -2.32
C GLY A 222 -14.79 3.15 -3.37
N LEU A 223 -15.53 3.14 -4.49
CA LEU A 223 -15.40 4.16 -5.54
C LEU A 223 -16.69 4.94 -5.77
N VAL A 224 -16.63 6.27 -5.68
CA VAL A 224 -17.79 7.14 -5.90
C VAL A 224 -17.43 8.23 -6.92
N ASN A 225 -18.18 8.33 -8.02
CA ASN A 225 -17.89 9.19 -9.17
C ASN A 225 -16.42 9.13 -9.63
N SER A 226 -15.82 7.94 -9.59
CA SER A 226 -14.40 7.71 -9.71
C SER A 226 -14.11 6.61 -10.73
N SER A 227 -12.83 6.40 -11.02
CA SER A 227 -12.41 5.19 -11.72
C SER A 227 -11.25 4.54 -11.00
N GLY A 228 -10.97 3.27 -11.30
CA GLY A 228 -9.79 2.66 -10.74
C GLY A 228 -9.47 1.30 -11.31
N VAL A 229 -8.29 0.82 -10.92
CA VAL A 229 -7.82 -0.53 -11.18
C VAL A 229 -7.22 -1.07 -9.90
N ALA A 230 -7.55 -2.31 -9.57
CA ALA A 230 -6.85 -3.09 -8.57
C ALA A 230 -6.36 -4.39 -9.19
N GLY A 231 -5.15 -4.83 -8.85
CA GLY A 231 -4.70 -6.13 -9.28
C GLY A 231 -3.62 -6.76 -8.44
N HIS A 232 -3.51 -8.09 -8.55
CA HIS A 232 -2.67 -8.87 -7.64
C HIS A 232 -3.02 -8.60 -6.16
N CYS A 233 -4.30 -8.46 -5.84
CA CYS A 233 -4.75 -8.25 -4.46
C CYS A 233 -5.32 -9.55 -3.89
N THR A 234 -5.11 -9.78 -2.60
CA THR A 234 -5.75 -10.90 -1.87
C THR A 234 -6.73 -10.34 -0.85
N PHE A 235 -7.93 -10.89 -0.82
CA PHE A 235 -8.98 -10.53 0.13
C PHE A 235 -9.37 -11.77 0.95
N VAL A 236 -9.24 -11.69 2.26
CA VAL A 236 -9.53 -12.74 3.22
C VAL A 236 -10.59 -12.22 4.19
N ASP A 237 -11.68 -12.97 4.31
CA ASP A 237 -12.75 -12.82 5.32
C ASP A 237 -13.18 -11.38 5.55
N SER A 238 -13.08 -10.57 4.51
CA SER A 238 -13.38 -9.17 4.57
C SER A 238 -14.85 -8.98 4.19
N VAL A 239 -15.60 -8.39 5.11
CA VAL A 239 -17.05 -8.30 5.03
C VAL A 239 -17.43 -7.03 4.31
N PHE A 240 -18.09 -7.20 3.16
CA PHE A 240 -18.34 -6.13 2.21
C PHE A 240 -19.85 -6.00 1.93
N HIS A 241 -20.55 -5.21 2.75
CA HIS A 241 -22.00 -5.11 2.69
C HIS A 241 -22.50 -4.12 1.62
N GLY A 242 -22.83 -4.59 0.40
CA GLY A 242 -23.62 -3.83 -0.57
C GLY A 242 -22.83 -2.90 -1.52
N ASN A 243 -23.49 -2.49 -2.60
CA ASN A 243 -22.99 -1.57 -3.65
C ASN A 243 -22.34 -0.32 -3.04
N LEU A 244 -21.29 0.26 -3.62
CA LEU A 244 -21.48 1.26 -4.68
C LEU A 244 -20.13 1.64 -5.31
N ILE A 245 -19.80 1.04 -6.44
CA ILE A 245 -19.13 1.77 -7.53
C ILE A 245 -20.21 2.70 -8.09
N TYR A 246 -20.42 3.86 -7.45
CA TYR A 246 -21.49 4.79 -7.82
C TYR A 246 -21.00 5.66 -8.96
N ASP A 247 -21.66 5.61 -10.11
CA ASP A 247 -21.27 6.36 -11.32
C ASP A 247 -19.76 6.26 -11.59
N SER A 248 -19.24 5.03 -11.46
CA SER A 248 -17.81 4.74 -11.44
C SER A 248 -17.46 3.57 -12.36
N SER A 249 -16.19 3.44 -12.72
CA SER A 249 -15.66 2.30 -13.48
C SER A 249 -14.50 1.64 -12.76
N PHE A 250 -14.47 0.31 -12.70
CA PHE A 250 -13.44 -0.41 -11.95
C PHE A 250 -12.97 -1.65 -12.69
N LYS A 251 -11.67 -1.89 -12.67
CA LYS A 251 -11.05 -3.12 -13.15
C LYS A 251 -10.44 -3.87 -11.97
N LEU A 252 -10.84 -5.12 -11.78
CA LEU A 252 -10.24 -6.01 -10.81
C LEU A 252 -9.52 -7.14 -11.55
N LEU A 253 -8.20 -7.17 -11.42
CA LEU A 253 -7.32 -8.00 -12.24
C LEU A 253 -6.53 -8.96 -11.34
N ASP A 254 -6.34 -10.21 -11.77
CA ASP A 254 -5.34 -11.12 -11.20
C ASP A 254 -5.40 -11.25 -9.65
N SER A 255 -6.61 -11.20 -9.08
CA SER A 255 -6.84 -11.06 -7.63
C SER A 255 -7.60 -12.26 -7.05
N VAL A 256 -7.45 -12.48 -5.75
CA VAL A 256 -7.95 -13.68 -5.07
C VAL A 256 -8.80 -13.32 -3.88
N PHE A 257 -9.88 -14.05 -3.70
CA PHE A 257 -10.74 -13.97 -2.54
C PHE A 257 -10.75 -15.33 -1.84
N LEU A 258 -10.40 -15.34 -0.56
CA LEU A 258 -10.35 -16.51 0.31
C LEU A 258 -11.34 -16.36 1.46
N SER A 259 -11.69 -17.49 2.06
CA SER A 259 -12.36 -17.52 3.37
C SER A 259 -11.64 -18.52 4.27
N ASP A 260 -11.23 -18.10 5.46
CA ASP A 260 -10.61 -18.90 6.50
C ASP A 260 -11.61 -19.43 7.55
N GLN A 261 -12.88 -19.03 7.44
CA GLN A 261 -13.98 -19.48 8.30
C GLN A 261 -14.74 -20.70 7.75
N GLU A 262 -15.13 -21.64 8.62
CA GLU A 262 -15.93 -22.83 8.27
C GLU A 262 -17.39 -22.51 7.85
N ALA A 263 -17.90 -21.34 8.22
CA ALA A 263 -19.23 -20.85 7.86
C ALA A 263 -19.09 -19.48 7.19
N PRO A 264 -19.72 -19.27 6.03
CA PRO A 264 -19.61 -17.99 5.33
C PRO A 264 -20.12 -16.88 6.23
N VAL A 265 -19.30 -15.85 6.46
CA VAL A 265 -19.81 -14.61 7.04
C VAL A 265 -20.86 -14.08 6.08
N GLU A 266 -22.06 -13.80 6.57
CA GLU A 266 -23.15 -13.32 5.73
C GLU A 266 -22.70 -12.05 5.00
N ASN A 267 -22.54 -12.13 3.67
CA ASN A 267 -22.03 -11.05 2.81
C ASN A 267 -20.50 -10.79 2.82
N ALA A 268 -19.66 -11.76 3.20
CA ALA A 268 -18.23 -11.67 2.92
C ALA A 268 -17.93 -11.65 1.41
N ASN A 269 -16.91 -10.89 1.02
CA ASN A 269 -16.30 -10.95 -0.32
C ASN A 269 -17.29 -10.74 -1.50
N ARG A 270 -18.38 -9.99 -1.29
CA ARG A 270 -19.37 -9.70 -2.33
C ARG A 270 -18.91 -8.53 -3.21
N ILE A 271 -19.08 -8.65 -4.53
CA ILE A 271 -18.86 -7.55 -5.48
C ILE A 271 -20.23 -7.10 -5.99
N PHE A 272 -20.65 -5.92 -5.57
CA PHE A 272 -21.91 -5.34 -6.01
C PHE A 272 -21.66 -4.20 -7.00
N ASP A 273 -22.37 -4.21 -8.13
CA ASP A 273 -22.23 -3.21 -9.19
C ASP A 273 -23.49 -2.34 -9.44
N THR A 274 -23.28 -1.01 -9.53
CA THR A 274 -24.22 -0.02 -10.12
C THR A 274 -23.60 0.78 -11.28
N GLY A 275 -22.32 0.58 -11.56
CA GLY A 275 -21.50 1.19 -12.61
C GLY A 275 -21.00 0.15 -13.61
N SER A 276 -19.72 0.21 -13.99
CA SER A 276 -19.08 -0.74 -14.90
C SER A 276 -17.90 -1.43 -14.20
N VAL A 277 -18.06 -2.71 -13.86
CA VAL A 277 -16.97 -3.55 -13.32
C VAL A 277 -16.47 -4.55 -14.36
N GLU A 278 -15.17 -4.51 -14.63
CA GLU A 278 -14.45 -5.52 -15.40
C GLU A 278 -13.65 -6.40 -14.43
N VAL A 279 -13.84 -7.72 -14.49
CA VAL A 279 -13.09 -8.68 -13.68
C VAL A 279 -12.34 -9.62 -14.60
N ALA A 280 -11.03 -9.72 -14.44
CA ALA A 280 -10.22 -10.63 -15.24
C ALA A 280 -9.18 -11.34 -14.36
N GLY A 281 -8.93 -12.62 -14.61
CA GLY A 281 -7.88 -13.35 -13.92
C GLY A 281 -8.08 -13.60 -12.43
N CYS A 282 -9.32 -13.48 -11.95
CA CYS A 282 -9.59 -13.54 -10.52
C CYS A 282 -10.11 -14.93 -10.08
N VAL A 283 -9.77 -15.31 -8.85
CA VAL A 283 -10.43 -16.42 -8.14
C VAL A 283 -11.40 -15.81 -7.14
N LEU A 284 -12.68 -16.10 -7.33
CA LEU A 284 -13.77 -15.57 -6.53
C LEU A 284 -14.43 -16.70 -5.73
N PRO A 285 -15.05 -16.40 -4.56
CA PRO A 285 -15.84 -17.37 -3.84
C PRO A 285 -17.07 -17.79 -4.68
N THR A 286 -17.83 -18.76 -4.19
CA THR A 286 -18.87 -19.45 -4.95
C THR A 286 -19.88 -18.50 -5.65
N GLU A 287 -20.56 -18.99 -6.69
CA GLU A 287 -21.48 -18.19 -7.53
C GLU A 287 -22.53 -17.37 -6.74
N SER A 288 -23.00 -17.86 -5.60
CA SER A 288 -24.03 -17.20 -4.78
C SER A 288 -23.52 -16.05 -3.91
N GLU A 289 -22.21 -15.98 -3.64
CA GLU A 289 -21.65 -14.99 -2.72
C GLU A 289 -21.18 -13.73 -3.44
N VAL A 290 -20.79 -13.86 -4.70
CA VAL A 290 -20.25 -12.73 -5.48
C VAL A 290 -21.37 -11.90 -6.12
N LEU A 291 -22.53 -12.47 -6.42
CA LEU A 291 -23.47 -11.93 -7.40
C LEU A 291 -24.90 -11.78 -6.86
N GLU A 292 -25.18 -10.63 -6.24
CA GLU A 292 -26.55 -10.11 -6.11
C GLU A 292 -26.70 -8.79 -6.89
N SER A 293 -26.09 -8.68 -8.08
CA SER A 293 -26.42 -7.61 -9.03
C SER A 293 -27.42 -8.11 -10.08
N THR A 294 -28.26 -7.20 -10.55
CA THR A 294 -29.28 -7.44 -11.57
C THR A 294 -28.71 -7.56 -13.00
N SER A 295 -27.37 -7.58 -13.15
CA SER A 295 -26.65 -7.59 -14.41
C SER A 295 -25.54 -8.66 -14.41
N THR A 296 -25.47 -9.46 -15.48
CA THR A 296 -24.30 -10.29 -15.79
C THR A 296 -23.05 -9.42 -15.86
N MET A 297 -21.94 -9.79 -15.19
CA MET A 297 -20.64 -9.09 -15.32
C MET A 297 -20.26 -8.95 -16.81
N PRO A 298 -20.37 -7.76 -17.41
CA PRO A 298 -20.00 -7.58 -18.80
C PRO A 298 -18.48 -7.65 -18.90
N GLY A 299 -17.94 -8.64 -19.62
CA GLY A 299 -16.49 -8.73 -19.86
C GLY A 299 -15.69 -9.52 -18.82
N ALA A 300 -16.33 -10.32 -17.96
CA ALA A 300 -15.61 -11.27 -17.11
C ALA A 300 -14.77 -12.23 -17.95
N LEU A 301 -13.44 -12.21 -17.75
CA LEU A 301 -12.48 -13.00 -18.52
C LEU A 301 -11.66 -13.87 -17.56
N ASN A 302 -11.63 -15.19 -17.79
CA ASN A 302 -10.76 -16.10 -17.04
C ASN A 302 -10.98 -16.08 -15.51
N VAL A 303 -12.24 -16.09 -15.08
CA VAL A 303 -12.62 -16.07 -13.66
C VAL A 303 -12.87 -17.49 -13.16
N VAL A 304 -12.25 -17.86 -12.05
CA VAL A 304 -12.54 -19.12 -11.32
C VAL A 304 -13.58 -18.84 -10.25
N ARG A 305 -14.66 -19.64 -10.21
CA ARG A 305 -15.74 -19.52 -9.21
C ARG A 305 -15.79 -20.77 -8.35
N TRP A 306 -14.87 -20.84 -7.40
CA TRP A 306 -14.67 -21.99 -6.51
C TRP A 306 -13.88 -21.49 -5.31
N ALA A 307 -14.24 -21.90 -4.09
CA ALA A 307 -13.44 -21.58 -2.91
C ALA A 307 -12.15 -22.41 -2.96
N PRO A 308 -10.99 -21.82 -3.30
CA PRO A 308 -9.75 -22.58 -3.40
C PRO A 308 -9.34 -23.07 -1.99
N SER A 309 -8.73 -24.25 -1.90
CA SER A 309 -7.96 -24.58 -0.71
C SER A 309 -6.84 -23.56 -0.56
N PHE A 310 -6.47 -23.24 0.67
CA PHE A 310 -5.41 -22.28 0.96
C PHE A 310 -4.39 -22.90 1.92
N GLU A 311 -3.20 -22.32 1.95
CA GLU A 311 -2.20 -22.57 2.99
C GLU A 311 -1.82 -21.26 3.68
N VAL A 312 -1.15 -21.37 4.84
CA VAL A 312 -0.61 -20.21 5.54
C VAL A 312 0.88 -20.13 5.28
N VAL A 313 1.34 -19.05 4.66
CA VAL A 313 2.75 -18.72 4.42
C VAL A 313 3.06 -17.42 5.13
N ASN A 314 4.01 -17.45 6.07
CA ASN A 314 4.43 -16.27 6.86
C ASN A 314 3.26 -15.49 7.50
N GLY A 315 2.19 -16.19 7.91
CA GLY A 315 1.01 -15.57 8.52
C GLY A 315 -0.07 -15.11 7.54
N TYR A 316 0.17 -15.23 6.23
CA TYR A 316 -0.78 -14.89 5.19
C TYR A 316 -1.41 -16.12 4.55
N LEU A 317 -2.67 -15.99 4.13
CA LEU A 317 -3.39 -17.04 3.44
C LEU A 317 -3.16 -16.92 1.95
N VAL A 318 -2.67 -18.02 1.36
CA VAL A 318 -2.28 -18.08 -0.04
C VAL A 318 -3.07 -19.19 -0.72
N PRO A 319 -3.68 -18.94 -1.90
CA PRO A 319 -4.41 -19.99 -2.62
C PRO A 319 -3.46 -21.12 -3.04
N GLN A 320 -3.82 -22.36 -2.74
CA GLN A 320 -3.15 -23.52 -3.31
C GLN A 320 -3.51 -23.61 -4.80
N ILE A 321 -2.50 -23.66 -5.67
CA ILE A 321 -2.69 -23.87 -7.11
C ILE A 321 -3.12 -25.32 -7.35
N ASP A 322 -4.43 -25.56 -7.35
CA ASP A 322 -5.00 -26.87 -7.64
C ASP A 322 -5.14 -27.13 -9.15
N THR A 323 -5.58 -28.33 -9.52
CA THR A 323 -5.78 -28.69 -10.93
C THR A 323 -6.80 -27.79 -11.63
N ALA A 324 -7.76 -27.18 -10.94
CA ALA A 324 -8.74 -26.29 -11.55
C ALA A 324 -8.12 -24.93 -11.89
N ILE A 325 -7.38 -24.33 -10.94
CA ILE A 325 -6.60 -23.11 -11.18
C ILE A 325 -5.56 -23.36 -12.28
N ALA A 326 -4.84 -24.49 -12.21
CA ALA A 326 -3.85 -24.88 -13.21
C ALA A 326 -4.45 -25.18 -14.60
N THR A 327 -5.67 -25.73 -14.67
CA THR A 327 -6.36 -26.02 -15.95
C THR A 327 -6.88 -24.74 -16.59
N ILE A 328 -7.34 -23.76 -15.80
CA ILE A 328 -7.73 -22.44 -16.30
C ILE A 328 -6.46 -21.66 -16.72
N ALA A 329 -5.35 -21.84 -16.00
CA ALA A 329 -4.02 -21.41 -16.41
C ALA A 329 -3.43 -22.25 -17.57
N GLY A 330 -4.20 -23.19 -18.16
CA GLY A 330 -3.80 -24.25 -19.11
C GLY A 330 -3.24 -23.80 -20.47
N SER A 331 -2.94 -22.51 -20.63
CA SER A 331 -1.85 -21.97 -21.44
C SER A 331 -1.47 -20.66 -20.76
N ALA A 332 -0.18 -20.45 -20.49
CA ALA A 332 0.41 -19.48 -19.55
C ALA A 332 0.01 -17.99 -19.67
N ASP A 333 -0.96 -17.63 -20.52
CA ASP A 333 -1.48 -16.29 -20.76
C ASP A 333 -2.99 -16.11 -20.42
N ASN A 334 -3.71 -17.18 -20.08
CA ASN A 334 -5.17 -17.16 -19.95
C ASN A 334 -5.69 -17.04 -18.51
N LEU A 335 -4.89 -16.62 -17.54
CA LEU A 335 -5.41 -16.07 -16.29
C LEU A 335 -5.12 -14.58 -16.19
N TYR A 336 -4.62 -13.95 -17.25
CA TYR A 336 -4.22 -12.54 -17.22
C TYR A 336 -5.14 -11.70 -18.07
N SER A 337 -5.41 -10.50 -17.57
CA SER A 337 -5.96 -9.46 -18.41
C SER A 337 -4.88 -8.91 -19.34
N PRO A 338 -5.13 -8.76 -20.65
CA PRO A 338 -4.25 -7.99 -21.52
C PRO A 338 -4.25 -6.48 -21.18
N SER A 339 -5.04 -6.06 -20.19
CA SER A 339 -5.03 -4.68 -19.69
C SER A 339 -3.98 -4.50 -18.61
N SER A 340 -3.09 -3.54 -18.86
CA SER A 340 -1.87 -3.23 -18.13
C SER A 340 -2.17 -2.67 -16.74
N ILE A 341 -2.20 -3.53 -15.72
CA ILE A 341 -1.70 -3.11 -14.42
C ILE A 341 -0.18 -3.36 -14.42
N VAL A 342 0.60 -2.32 -14.14
CA VAL A 342 2.01 -2.46 -13.81
C VAL A 342 2.06 -2.98 -12.38
N ALA A 343 2.00 -4.30 -12.23
CA ALA A 343 2.23 -4.94 -10.95
C ALA A 343 3.72 -4.78 -10.56
N PRO A 344 4.03 -4.69 -9.27
CA PRO A 344 5.38 -4.90 -8.78
C PRO A 344 5.95 -6.22 -9.33
N ILE A 345 7.25 -6.25 -9.58
CA ILE A 345 7.93 -7.45 -10.09
C ILE A 345 8.01 -8.57 -9.04
N THR A 346 7.77 -8.23 -7.77
CA THR A 346 7.73 -9.13 -6.63
C THR A 346 6.34 -9.15 -5.98
N ASP A 347 6.10 -10.13 -5.13
CA ASP A 347 4.94 -10.21 -4.24
C ASP A 347 5.20 -9.48 -2.92
N LEU A 348 4.27 -9.55 -1.97
CA LEU A 348 4.42 -8.92 -0.65
C LEU A 348 5.57 -9.45 0.21
N HIS A 349 6.10 -10.63 -0.09
CA HIS A 349 7.28 -11.18 0.58
C HIS A 349 8.59 -10.82 -0.12
N GLY A 350 8.52 -10.15 -1.27
CA GLY A 350 9.69 -9.88 -2.11
C GLY A 350 10.04 -11.02 -3.06
N GLU A 351 9.21 -12.05 -3.16
CA GLU A 351 9.41 -13.16 -4.11
C GLU A 351 9.03 -12.72 -5.52
N LEU A 352 9.80 -13.13 -6.53
CA LEU A 352 9.51 -12.74 -7.92
C LEU A 352 8.17 -13.31 -8.40
N ARG A 353 7.43 -12.50 -9.15
CA ARG A 353 6.21 -12.94 -9.84
C ARG A 353 6.59 -13.68 -11.12
N ASP A 354 6.84 -14.98 -10.99
CA ASP A 354 7.27 -15.88 -12.07
C ASP A 354 6.21 -16.10 -13.13
N THR A 355 6.51 -16.81 -14.23
CA THR A 355 5.50 -17.18 -15.23
C THR A 355 5.19 -18.68 -15.19
N PRO A 356 3.92 -19.11 -15.10
CA PRO A 356 2.72 -18.27 -14.99
C PRO A 356 2.62 -17.58 -13.62
N ARG A 357 2.42 -16.25 -13.61
CA ARG A 357 2.30 -15.41 -12.41
C ARG A 357 1.21 -15.92 -11.48
N SER A 358 1.49 -16.09 -10.20
CA SER A 358 0.41 -16.37 -9.26
C SER A 358 -0.55 -15.19 -9.21
N ILE A 359 -1.73 -15.53 -8.73
CA ILE A 359 -2.85 -14.63 -8.53
C ILE A 359 -2.86 -14.15 -7.08
N GLY A 360 -3.27 -12.90 -6.87
CA GLY A 360 -3.28 -12.29 -5.55
C GLY A 360 -1.93 -11.68 -5.15
N ALA A 361 -1.85 -11.25 -3.90
CA ALA A 361 -0.74 -10.46 -3.36
C ALA A 361 0.49 -11.29 -2.95
N ILE A 362 0.36 -12.61 -2.91
CA ILE A 362 1.41 -13.51 -2.45
C ILE A 362 1.53 -14.66 -3.44
N GLU A 363 2.75 -14.97 -3.84
CA GLU A 363 3.09 -16.09 -4.69
C GLU A 363 3.27 -17.33 -3.79
N THR A 364 2.59 -18.44 -4.11
CA THR A 364 3.00 -19.72 -3.54
C THR A 364 4.24 -20.17 -4.30
N THR A 365 5.35 -20.44 -3.62
CA THR A 365 6.45 -21.25 -4.16
C THR A 365 5.97 -22.70 -4.34
N GLY A 366 5.02 -22.91 -5.25
CA GLY A 366 4.41 -24.20 -5.56
C GLY A 366 5.24 -25.02 -6.54
N ALA A 367 6.45 -24.58 -6.89
CA ALA A 367 7.39 -25.42 -7.59
C ALA A 367 8.05 -26.38 -6.59
N PRO A 368 8.20 -27.69 -6.91
CA PRO A 368 9.09 -28.54 -6.14
C PRO A 368 10.46 -27.84 -6.07
N ALA A 369 11.14 -27.94 -4.93
CA ALA A 369 12.47 -27.36 -4.72
C ALA A 369 13.28 -27.41 -6.02
N PRO A 370 13.82 -26.27 -6.49
CA PRO A 370 14.38 -26.19 -7.82
C PRO A 370 15.37 -27.33 -8.03
N SER A 371 15.34 -27.91 -9.22
CA SER A 371 16.20 -29.06 -9.54
C SER A 371 17.69 -28.72 -9.39
N CYS A 372 18.04 -27.43 -9.28
CA CYS A 372 19.29 -26.95 -8.74
C CYS A 372 19.08 -25.82 -7.70
N PRO A 373 19.79 -25.83 -6.55
CA PRO A 373 19.62 -24.82 -5.48
C PRO A 373 19.89 -23.37 -5.87
N THR A 374 20.48 -23.13 -7.04
CA THR A 374 20.92 -21.81 -7.54
C THR A 374 19.96 -21.16 -8.53
N ASP A 375 18.82 -21.80 -8.80
CA ASP A 375 17.70 -21.29 -9.60
C ASP A 375 16.73 -20.60 -8.65
N VAL A 376 17.07 -19.36 -8.31
CA VAL A 376 16.44 -18.52 -7.27
C VAL A 376 15.15 -17.88 -7.79
N ASP A 377 15.08 -17.63 -9.11
CA ASP A 377 13.86 -17.17 -9.79
C ASP A 377 13.00 -18.33 -10.35
N HIS A 378 13.33 -19.57 -9.94
CA HIS A 378 12.60 -20.80 -10.25
C HIS A 378 12.27 -21.01 -11.74
N ASN A 379 13.09 -20.48 -12.64
CA ASN A 379 12.91 -20.59 -14.09
C ASN A 379 13.41 -21.93 -14.68
N ASN A 380 13.84 -22.87 -13.82
CA ASN A 380 14.52 -24.14 -14.12
C ASN A 380 15.91 -23.97 -14.75
N ARG A 381 16.58 -22.85 -14.51
CA ARG A 381 17.94 -22.59 -14.98
C ARG A 381 18.64 -21.68 -13.99
N THR A 382 19.93 -21.89 -13.81
CA THR A 382 20.80 -20.88 -13.22
C THR A 382 21.37 -20.00 -14.32
N ASP A 383 20.92 -18.75 -14.40
CA ASP A 383 21.35 -17.77 -15.38
C ASP A 383 21.54 -16.34 -14.81
N TYR A 384 21.45 -15.33 -15.69
CA TYR A 384 21.76 -13.96 -15.32
C TYR A 384 20.71 -13.32 -14.42
N MET A 385 19.48 -13.85 -14.39
CA MET A 385 18.43 -13.36 -13.48
C MET A 385 18.72 -13.81 -12.05
N ASP A 386 19.15 -15.06 -11.83
CA ASP A 386 19.64 -15.56 -10.53
C ASP A 386 20.86 -14.78 -10.03
N LEU A 387 21.76 -14.44 -10.96
CA LEU A 387 22.91 -13.59 -10.65
C LEU A 387 22.47 -12.20 -10.17
N ILE A 388 21.45 -11.62 -10.80
CA ILE A 388 20.92 -10.32 -10.37
C ILE A 388 20.28 -10.43 -8.99
N ALA A 389 19.56 -11.51 -8.69
CA ALA A 389 18.97 -11.74 -7.36
C ALA A 389 20.05 -11.73 -6.26
N VAL A 390 21.12 -12.51 -6.43
CA VAL A 390 22.27 -12.54 -5.49
C VAL A 390 22.94 -11.17 -5.35
N LEU A 391 23.11 -10.44 -6.45
CA LEU A 391 23.73 -9.12 -6.42
C LEU A 391 22.84 -8.05 -5.78
N THR A 392 21.52 -8.21 -5.86
CA THR A 392 20.54 -7.27 -5.28
C THR A 392 20.43 -7.48 -3.77
N GLN A 393 20.56 -8.71 -3.29
CA GLN A 393 20.45 -9.08 -1.88
C GLN A 393 21.79 -9.12 -1.12
N TRP A 394 22.82 -8.49 -1.67
CA TRP A 394 24.19 -8.53 -1.14
C TRP A 394 24.29 -7.99 0.29
N GLY A 395 24.80 -8.79 1.24
CA GLY A 395 24.98 -8.37 2.62
C GLY A 395 24.50 -9.38 3.66
N VAL A 396 24.15 -8.88 4.85
CA VAL A 396 23.70 -9.72 5.98
C VAL A 396 22.27 -10.20 5.74
N ALA A 397 22.02 -11.47 5.97
CA ALA A 397 20.70 -12.08 5.95
C ALA A 397 20.19 -12.21 7.40
N ASP A 398 19.28 -11.32 7.81
CA ASP A 398 18.67 -11.36 9.15
C ASP A 398 17.65 -12.51 9.31
N GLU A 399 17.26 -13.14 8.19
CA GLU A 399 16.36 -14.30 8.07
C GLU A 399 16.88 -15.24 6.95
N PRO A 400 16.46 -16.51 6.88
CA PRO A 400 16.88 -17.44 5.82
C PRO A 400 16.53 -16.90 4.43
N ARG A 401 17.54 -16.65 3.58
CA ARG A 401 17.37 -16.17 2.21
C ARG A 401 17.63 -17.27 1.20
N SER A 402 16.92 -17.23 0.09
CA SER A 402 17.12 -18.16 -1.04
C SER A 402 18.47 -17.94 -1.73
N GLU A 403 19.06 -16.74 -1.61
CA GLU A 403 20.38 -16.39 -2.14
C GLU A 403 21.56 -16.77 -1.24
N ASP A 404 21.34 -17.10 0.04
CA ASP A 404 22.38 -17.62 0.94
C ASP A 404 22.46 -19.15 0.81
N PHE A 405 23.12 -19.60 -0.25
CA PHE A 405 23.18 -21.03 -0.59
C PHE A 405 24.00 -21.85 0.40
N ASN A 406 24.93 -21.19 1.10
CA ASN A 406 25.85 -21.86 2.01
C ASN A 406 25.39 -21.80 3.49
N GLN A 407 24.35 -21.01 3.77
CA GLN A 407 23.69 -20.83 5.06
C GLN A 407 24.61 -20.31 6.15
N ASP A 408 25.55 -19.44 5.81
CA ASP A 408 26.44 -18.79 6.79
C ASP A 408 25.90 -17.46 7.32
N GLY A 409 24.73 -17.03 6.83
CA GLY A 409 24.06 -15.79 7.24
C GLY A 409 24.47 -14.57 6.44
N PHE A 410 25.23 -14.75 5.36
CA PHE A 410 25.64 -13.68 4.45
C PHE A 410 25.35 -14.08 3.00
N VAL A 411 24.84 -13.13 2.21
CA VAL A 411 24.84 -13.24 0.75
C VAL A 411 26.09 -12.53 0.25
N ASP A 412 27.12 -13.32 -0.08
CA ASP A 412 28.43 -12.79 -0.42
C ASP A 412 29.09 -13.47 -1.64
N LEU A 413 30.41 -13.31 -1.75
CA LEU A 413 31.18 -13.85 -2.86
C LEU A 413 31.09 -15.39 -2.95
N ASN A 414 30.88 -16.08 -1.83
CA ASN A 414 30.75 -17.54 -1.79
C ASN A 414 29.43 -17.98 -2.43
N ASP A 415 28.35 -17.24 -2.21
CA ASP A 415 27.04 -17.51 -2.81
C ASP A 415 27.03 -17.16 -4.29
N LEU A 416 27.64 -16.03 -4.65
CA LEU A 416 27.90 -15.67 -6.04
C LEU A 416 28.70 -16.74 -6.78
N THR A 417 29.73 -17.29 -6.13
CA THR A 417 30.53 -18.38 -6.71
C THR A 417 29.69 -19.63 -6.90
N THR A 418 28.72 -19.88 -6.03
CA THR A 418 27.79 -21.01 -6.12
C THR A 418 26.88 -20.88 -7.34
N VAL A 419 26.31 -19.70 -7.61
CA VAL A 419 25.54 -19.42 -8.85
C VAL A 419 26.40 -19.61 -10.10
N LEU A 420 27.58 -18.99 -10.13
CA LEU A 420 28.47 -19.07 -11.30
C LEU A 420 28.96 -20.50 -11.59
N SER A 421 29.07 -21.34 -10.56
CA SER A 421 29.53 -22.73 -10.69
C SER A 421 28.44 -23.69 -11.17
N ASN A 422 27.16 -23.31 -11.05
CA ASN A 422 26.00 -24.12 -11.43
C ASN A 422 25.25 -23.56 -12.65
N TRP A 423 25.89 -22.68 -13.42
CA TRP A 423 25.31 -22.01 -14.57
C TRP A 423 24.78 -22.97 -15.64
N GLY A 424 23.54 -22.75 -16.07
CA GLY A 424 22.87 -23.55 -17.10
C GLY A 424 21.51 -24.09 -16.64
N PRO A 425 20.85 -24.91 -17.48
CA PRO A 425 19.57 -25.52 -17.11
C PRO A 425 19.73 -26.46 -15.92
N CYS A 426 18.80 -26.43 -14.97
CA CYS A 426 18.74 -27.42 -13.92
C CYS A 426 18.41 -28.79 -14.55
N SER A 427 19.20 -29.83 -14.25
CA SER A 427 19.20 -31.13 -14.95
C SER A 427 18.73 -32.29 -14.11
#